data_AF-A0A8T8I0Y3-F1
#
_entry.id   AF-A0A8T8I0Y3-F1
#
_cell.length_a   1.000
_cell.length_b   1.000
_cell.length_c   1.000
_cell.angle_alpha   90.00
_cell.angle_beta   90.00
_cell.angle_gamma   90.00
#
_symmetry.space_group_name_H-M   'P 1'
#
loop_
_entity.id
_entity.type
_entity.pdbx_description
1 polymer ?
#
loop_
_entity_poly.entity_id
_entity_poly.type
_entity_poly.pdbx_seq_one_letter_code
_entity_poly.pdbx_strand_id
1 'polypeptide(L)'
;MTAPAAASPVTAPVTVLEHADGRAVTEVVIDPEQPVFPGHYPGFPIFPGVCVVECVNLGAQAAPPVPGARLTLAGVQSTRFQGPVFPGDP
;
A
#
# COMPACT_ATOMS: atom_id res chain seq x y z
N MET A 1 9.99 -0.70 -24.86
CA MET A 1 10.29 0.24 -23.74
C MET A 1 9.64 -0.31 -22.50
N THR A 2 10.42 -0.76 -21.52
CA THR A 2 9.91 -1.10 -20.20
C THR A 2 9.45 0.19 -19.54
N ALA A 3 8.23 0.26 -19.02
CA ALA A 3 7.80 1.40 -18.22
C ALA A 3 8.81 1.59 -17.08
N PRO A 4 9.21 2.83 -16.75
CA PRO A 4 10.07 3.05 -15.59
C PRO A 4 9.39 2.42 -14.37
N ALA A 5 10.18 1.76 -13.52
CA ALA A 5 9.68 1.28 -12.24
C ALA A 5 9.07 2.48 -11.52
N ALA A 6 7.79 2.38 -11.14
CA ALA A 6 7.12 3.45 -10.43
C ALA A 6 7.88 3.71 -9.12
N ALA A 7 8.20 4.97 -8.86
CA ALA A 7 8.81 5.35 -7.59
C ALA A 7 7.75 5.19 -6.50
N SER A 8 7.79 4.07 -5.78
CA SER A 8 6.94 3.82 -4.63
C SER A 8 7.79 3.82 -3.35
N PRO A 9 7.41 4.59 -2.33
CA PRO A 9 8.00 4.46 -1.01
C PRO A 9 7.55 3.17 -0.30
N VAL A 10 6.53 2.48 -0.81
CA VAL A 10 6.07 1.19 -0.29
C VAL A 10 6.86 0.08 -0.98
N THR A 11 7.90 -0.41 -0.29
CA THR A 11 8.77 -1.48 -0.79
C THR A 11 8.42 -2.85 -0.24
N ALA A 12 7.59 -2.90 0.81
CA ALA A 12 7.16 -4.14 1.44
C ALA A 12 6.34 -5.00 0.46
N PRO A 13 6.54 -6.33 0.45
CA PRO A 13 5.72 -7.22 -0.36
C PRO A 13 4.28 -7.24 0.16
N VAL A 14 3.33 -7.40 -0.76
CA VAL A 14 1.93 -7.64 -0.40
C VAL A 14 1.70 -9.13 -0.30
N THR A 15 1.16 -9.58 0.84
CA THR A 15 0.67 -10.94 1.02
C THR A 15 -0.83 -10.97 0.81
N VAL A 16 -1.32 -11.79 -0.13
CA VAL A 16 -2.76 -12.02 -0.31
C VAL A 16 -3.20 -13.12 0.65
N LEU A 17 -4.08 -12.79 1.58
CA LEU A 17 -4.62 -13.72 2.57
C LEU A 17 -5.90 -14.40 2.07
N GLU A 18 -6.78 -13.61 1.43
CA GLU A 18 -8.03 -14.09 0.85
C GLU A 18 -8.27 -13.40 -0.49
N HIS A 19 -8.83 -14.13 -1.46
CA HIS A 19 -9.28 -13.57 -2.74
C HIS A 19 -10.41 -14.42 -3.30
N ALA A 20 -11.63 -13.90 -3.26
CA ALA A 20 -12.84 -14.56 -3.75
C ALA A 20 -13.93 -13.52 -4.05
N ASP A 21 -14.78 -13.82 -5.04
CA ASP A 21 -16.00 -13.04 -5.33
C ASP A 21 -15.76 -11.53 -5.49
N GLY A 22 -14.63 -11.15 -6.10
CA GLY A 22 -14.27 -9.74 -6.31
C GLY A 22 -13.81 -9.01 -5.05
N ARG A 23 -13.60 -9.72 -3.94
CA ARG A 23 -13.00 -9.22 -2.69
C ARG A 23 -11.62 -9.82 -2.49
N ALA A 24 -10.70 -9.00 -2.00
CA ALA A 24 -9.39 -9.44 -1.54
C ALA A 24 -9.13 -8.93 -0.12
N VAL A 25 -8.41 -9.73 0.67
CA VAL A 25 -7.81 -9.35 1.95
C VAL A 25 -6.30 -9.48 1.78
N THR A 26 -5.59 -8.40 2.07
CA THR A 26 -4.14 -8.31 1.87
C THR A 26 -3.46 -7.74 3.09
N GLU A 27 -2.24 -8.20 3.35
CA GLU A 27 -1.39 -7.75 4.43
C GLU A 27 -0.11 -7.13 3.87
N VAL A 28 0.32 -6.03 4.47
CA VAL A 28 1.59 -5.34 4.16
C VAL A 28 2.23 -4.95 5.48
N VAL A 29 3.38 -5.55 5.80
CA VAL A 29 4.13 -5.24 7.01
C VAL A 29 5.02 -4.03 6.74
N ILE A 30 4.86 -2.97 7.53
CA ILE A 30 5.64 -1.73 7.38
C ILE A 30 6.89 -1.81 8.24
N ASP A 31 8.05 -1.81 7.59
CA ASP A 31 9.34 -1.77 8.27
C ASP A 31 9.48 -0.48 9.11
N PRO A 32 9.75 -0.55 10.43
CA PRO A 32 9.95 0.63 11.27
C PRO A 32 11.06 1.57 10.78
N GLU A 33 12.01 1.07 9.99
CA GLU A 33 13.13 1.82 9.42
C GLU A 33 12.83 2.40 8.02
N GLN A 34 11.57 2.37 7.57
CA GLN A 34 11.19 2.93 6.26
C GLN A 34 11.69 4.37 6.08
N PRO A 35 12.30 4.71 4.92
CA PRO A 35 12.89 6.04 4.68
C PRO A 35 11.91 7.21 4.77
N VAL A 36 10.61 6.96 4.75
CA VAL A 36 9.58 8.01 4.89
C VAL A 36 9.43 8.50 6.32
N PHE A 37 9.71 7.68 7.33
CA PHE A 37 9.46 8.04 8.73
C PHE A 37 10.30 9.21 9.26
N PRO A 38 11.60 9.34 8.96
CA PRO A 38 12.40 10.47 9.44
C PRO A 38 11.83 11.84 9.04
N GLY A 39 11.18 11.91 7.87
CA GLY A 39 10.58 13.14 7.35
C GLY A 39 9.09 13.31 7.64
N HIS A 40 8.40 12.26 8.11
CA HIS A 40 6.95 12.25 8.28
C HIS A 40 6.57 11.63 9.63
N TYR A 41 6.66 12.36 10.74
CA TYR A 41 7.19 13.71 10.88
C TYR A 41 8.33 13.73 11.90
N PRO A 42 9.29 14.67 11.83
CA PRO A 42 10.32 14.80 12.85
C PRO A 42 9.71 14.92 14.25
N GLY A 43 10.06 14.00 15.15
CA GLY A 43 9.52 13.93 16.52
C GLY A 43 8.13 13.30 16.64
N PHE A 44 7.47 12.94 15.53
CA PHE A 44 6.17 12.26 15.50
C PHE A 44 6.05 11.39 14.23
N PRO A 45 6.78 10.26 14.16
CA PRO A 45 6.81 9.43 12.96
C PRO A 45 5.48 8.70 12.77
N ILE A 46 4.83 8.89 11.63
CA ILE A 46 3.64 8.18 11.22
C ILE A 46 3.72 7.84 9.73
N PHE A 47 3.13 6.74 9.31
CA PHE A 47 3.19 6.35 7.91
C PHE A 47 2.30 7.29 7.07
N PRO A 48 2.77 7.81 5.92
CA PRO A 48 1.96 8.71 5.12
C PRO A 48 0.67 8.05 4.62
N GLY A 49 -0.46 8.76 4.72
CA GLY A 49 -1.75 8.23 4.25
C GLY A 49 -1.75 7.86 2.76
N VAL A 50 -0.97 8.57 1.94
CA VAL A 50 -0.77 8.22 0.52
C VAL A 50 -0.06 6.88 0.33
N CYS A 51 0.83 6.49 1.25
CA CYS A 51 1.46 5.17 1.23
C CYS A 51 0.47 4.07 1.62
N VAL A 52 -0.47 4.35 2.54
CA VAL A 52 -1.58 3.41 2.84
C VAL A 52 -2.46 3.18 1.62
N VAL A 53 -2.78 4.24 0.86
CA VAL A 53 -3.51 4.12 -0.42
C VAL A 53 -2.71 3.29 -1.43
N GLU A 54 -1.39 3.46 -1.49
CA GLU A 54 -0.54 2.65 -2.36
C GLU A 54 -0.52 1.16 -1.94
N CYS A 55 -0.51 0.84 -0.64
CA CYS A 55 -0.67 -0.54 -0.18
C CYS A 55 -1.97 -1.17 -0.70
N VAL A 56 -3.08 -0.42 -0.69
CA VAL A 56 -4.37 -0.87 -1.27
C VAL A 56 -4.26 -1.09 -2.77
N ASN A 57 -3.60 -0.17 -3.50
CA ASN A 57 -3.37 -0.29 -4.94
C ASN A 57 -2.52 -1.52 -5.29
N LEU A 58 -1.43 -1.76 -4.56
CA LEU A 58 -0.58 -2.94 -4.73
C LEU A 58 -1.35 -4.23 -4.40
N GLY A 59 -2.19 -4.21 -3.36
CA GLY A 59 -3.06 -5.34 -3.02
C GLY A 59 -4.08 -5.67 -4.11
N ALA A 60 -4.72 -4.66 -4.70
CA ALA A 60 -5.61 -4.86 -5.83
C ALA A 60 -4.89 -5.45 -7.05
N GLN A 61 -3.65 -5.02 -7.32
CA GLN A 61 -2.83 -5.57 -8.40
C GLN A 61 -2.37 -7.02 -8.14
N ALA A 62 -2.13 -7.38 -6.87
CA ALA A 62 -1.74 -8.74 -6.48
C ALA A 62 -2.91 -9.74 -6.53
N ALA A 63 -4.14 -9.27 -6.36
CA ALA A 63 -5.36 -10.06 -6.44
C ALA A 63 -6.36 -9.48 -7.46
N PRO A 64 -6.05 -9.54 -8.78
CA PRO A 64 -6.93 -8.98 -9.79
C PRO A 64 -8.18 -9.85 -9.95
N PRO A 65 -9.36 -9.25 -10.21
CA PRO A 65 -10.62 -9.99 -10.35
C PRO A 65 -10.64 -10.93 -11.57
N VAL A 66 -9.80 -10.64 -12.57
CA VAL A 66 -9.57 -11.50 -13.73
C VAL A 66 -8.11 -11.94 -13.72
N PRO A 67 -7.81 -13.25 -13.75
CA PRO A 67 -6.44 -13.74 -13.77
C PRO A 67 -5.63 -13.13 -14.93
N GLY A 68 -4.45 -12.58 -14.60
CA GLY A 68 -3.54 -11.96 -15.56
C GLY A 68 -3.91 -10.54 -15.99
N ALA A 69 -5.03 -9.97 -15.50
CA ALA A 69 -5.34 -8.57 -15.74
C ALA A 69 -4.33 -7.65 -15.03
N ARG A 70 -3.98 -6.54 -15.70
CA ARG A 70 -3.18 -5.46 -15.10
C ARG A 70 -4.11 -4.34 -14.71
N LEU A 71 -4.10 -3.98 -13.43
CA LEU A 71 -4.89 -2.88 -12.91
C LEU A 71 -4.04 -1.60 -12.87
N THR A 72 -4.69 -0.46 -12.99
CA THR A 72 -4.08 0.86 -12.80
C THR A 72 -5.05 1.70 -11.99
N LEU A 73 -4.57 2.30 -10.90
CA LEU A 73 -5.37 3.22 -10.11
C LEU A 73 -5.69 4.47 -10.93
N ALA A 74 -6.94 4.61 -11.37
CA ALA A 74 -7.39 5.77 -12.15
C ALA A 74 -7.71 6.99 -11.27
N GLY A 75 -8.07 6.77 -10.01
CA GLY A 75 -8.37 7.84 -9.05
C GLY A 75 -8.96 7.30 -7.75
N VAL A 76 -8.92 8.15 -6.71
CA VAL A 76 -9.54 7.88 -5.40
C VAL A 76 -10.71 8.84 -5.24
N GLN A 77 -11.94 8.32 -5.22
CA GLN A 77 -13.14 9.15 -5.04
C GLN A 77 -13.31 9.63 -3.59
N SER A 78 -13.01 8.77 -2.64
CA SER A 78 -13.06 9.08 -1.21
C SER A 78 -12.13 8.15 -0.44
N THR A 79 -11.47 8.67 0.58
CA THR A 79 -10.73 7.86 1.54
C THR A 79 -10.95 8.39 2.95
N ARG A 80 -10.93 7.49 3.94
CA ARG A 80 -10.99 7.81 5.36
C ARG A 80 -9.96 6.97 6.11
N PHE A 81 -8.93 7.63 6.61
CA PHE A 81 -7.94 7.00 7.49
C PHE A 81 -8.54 6.87 8.90
N GLN A 82 -8.55 5.64 9.43
CA GLN A 82 -9.14 5.37 10.75
C GLN A 82 -8.19 5.70 11.90
N GLY A 83 -6.88 5.65 11.66
CA GLY A 83 -5.84 5.99 12.60
C GLY A 83 -4.48 6.07 11.89
N PRO A 84 -3.46 6.61 12.58
CA PRO A 84 -2.08 6.56 12.09
C PRO A 84 -1.54 5.12 12.15
N VAL A 85 -0.56 4.84 11.30
CA VAL A 85 0.32 3.65 11.44
C VAL A 85 1.66 4.15 11.95
N PHE A 86 2.08 3.69 13.11
CA PHE A 86 3.37 4.02 13.72
C PHE A 86 4.46 3.01 13.33
N PRO A 87 5.74 3.40 13.37
CA PRO A 87 6.83 2.44 13.26
C PRO A 87 6.70 1.33 14.31
N GLY A 88 6.64 0.07 13.86
CA GLY A 88 6.55 -1.11 14.74
C GLY A 88 5.13 -1.49 15.15
N ASP A 89 4.10 -0.85 14.60
CA ASP A 89 2.73 -1.36 14.70
C ASP A 89 2.62 -2.78 14.08
N PRO A 90 1.76 -3.65 14.65
CA PRO A 90 1.60 -5.04 14.22
C PRO A 90 0.91 -5.19 12.86
#